data_AF-A0A9P1NWD0-F1
#
_entry.id   AF-A0A9P1NWD0-F1
#
_cell.length_a   1.000
_cell.length_b   1.000
_cell.length_c   1.000
_cell.angle_alpha   90.00
_cell.angle_beta   90.00
_cell.angle_gamma   90.00
#
_symmetry.space_group_name_H-M   'P 1'
#
loop_
_entity.id
_entity.type
_entity.pdbx_description
1 polymer ?
#
loop_
_entity_poly.entity_id
_entity_poly.type
_entity_poly.pdbx_seq_one_letter_code
_entity_poly.pdbx_strand_id
1 'polypeptide(L)'
;MANPGFCRFWGIEIMETIKSRKYHNVMEDLVSEEVRRQLVSMSPRLTQYIKRVEVETYALNRLPPLYACSREGWLHQKRRGTDDCYEQVKIAVRQALAAVQRDLLRSSTPLVRDEEEHKNATTATHPVTKGSKDPEQYQYLRKSHSYYNR
;
A
#
# COMPACT_ATOMS: atom_id res chain seq x y z
N MET A 1 55.81 -14.08 3.25
CA MET A 1 55.48 -12.66 3.47
C MET A 1 54.04 -12.45 3.01
N ALA A 2 53.13 -12.29 3.97
CA ALA A 2 51.70 -12.13 3.72
C ALA A 2 51.42 -10.71 3.21
N ASN A 3 50.72 -10.60 2.08
CA ASN A 3 50.30 -9.32 1.53
C ASN A 3 48.88 -9.00 2.03
N PRO A 4 48.67 -7.95 2.84
CA PRO A 4 47.37 -7.61 3.36
C PRO A 4 46.64 -6.64 2.41
N GLY A 5 45.37 -6.92 2.16
CA GLY A 5 44.42 -5.89 1.73
C GLY A 5 43.98 -5.98 0.28
N PHE A 6 42.86 -6.66 0.05
CA PHE A 6 41.77 -6.05 -0.72
C PHE A 6 40.45 -6.78 -0.45
N CYS A 7 39.92 -6.59 0.77
CA CYS A 7 38.54 -6.92 1.10
C CYS A 7 37.83 -5.58 1.30
N ARG A 8 36.99 -5.17 0.34
CA ARG A 8 35.92 -4.14 0.40
C ARG A 8 35.68 -3.55 -1.01
N PHE A 9 34.74 -4.10 -1.79
CA PHE A 9 34.05 -3.28 -2.81
C PHE A 9 32.78 -3.93 -3.40
N TRP A 10 31.86 -4.39 -2.55
CA TRP A 10 30.46 -4.63 -2.95
C TRP A 10 29.58 -4.21 -1.79
N GLY A 11 29.23 -2.93 -1.71
CA GLY A 11 28.46 -2.46 -0.56
C GLY A 11 27.90 -1.04 -0.63
N ILE A 12 28.32 -0.18 -1.56
CA ILE A 12 27.85 1.21 -1.60
C ILE A 12 27.79 1.69 -3.06
N GLU A 13 26.86 1.15 -3.85
CA GLU A 13 26.43 1.78 -5.12
C GLU A 13 25.03 1.30 -5.56
N ILE A 14 24.09 1.11 -4.62
CA ILE A 14 22.66 0.92 -4.95
C ILE A 14 21.80 2.05 -4.37
N MET A 15 22.35 2.91 -3.49
CA MET A 15 21.57 3.91 -2.74
C MET A 15 21.40 5.26 -3.44
N GLU A 16 21.98 5.50 -4.63
CA GLU A 16 21.97 6.84 -5.27
C GLU A 16 21.17 6.92 -6.59
N THR A 17 20.33 5.93 -6.90
CA THR A 17 19.44 5.97 -8.08
C THR A 17 18.03 5.43 -7.83
N ILE A 18 17.50 5.49 -6.61
CA ILE A 18 16.04 5.42 -6.38
C ILE A 18 15.44 6.81 -6.68
N LYS A 19 15.72 7.32 -7.87
CA LYS A 19 15.10 8.50 -8.46
C LYS A 19 13.63 8.15 -8.68
N SER A 20 12.71 8.76 -7.90
CA SER A 20 11.23 8.74 -8.04
C SER A 20 10.71 7.74 -9.08
N ARG A 21 10.74 6.43 -8.77
CA ARG A 21 10.08 5.43 -9.63
C ARG A 21 8.57 5.65 -9.50
N LYS A 22 7.97 6.30 -10.49
CA LYS A 22 6.52 6.54 -10.54
C LYS A 22 5.85 5.36 -11.23
N TYR A 23 5.31 4.45 -10.44
CA TYR A 23 4.36 3.44 -10.88
C TYR A 23 3.01 3.72 -10.24
N HIS A 24 1.93 3.39 -10.93
CA HIS A 24 0.56 3.61 -10.46
C HIS A 24 -0.29 2.38 -10.74
N ASN A 25 -1.12 1.97 -9.78
CA ASN A 25 -2.11 0.93 -10.01
C ASN A 25 -3.40 1.56 -10.55
N VAL A 26 -3.72 1.28 -11.80
CA VAL A 26 -4.90 1.84 -12.47
C VAL A 26 -6.21 1.41 -11.79
N MET A 27 -6.21 0.28 -11.07
CA MET A 27 -7.39 -0.15 -10.32
C MET A 27 -7.74 0.80 -9.18
N GLU A 28 -6.77 1.57 -8.64
CA GLU A 28 -7.07 2.60 -7.63
C GLU A 28 -8.01 3.65 -8.20
N ASP A 29 -7.80 4.09 -9.45
CA ASP A 29 -8.64 5.07 -10.12
C ASP A 29 -10.06 4.52 -10.36
N LEU A 30 -10.16 3.29 -10.87
CA LEU A 30 -11.43 2.64 -11.19
C LEU A 30 -12.27 2.35 -9.94
N VAL A 31 -11.63 1.86 -8.87
CA VAL A 31 -12.28 1.60 -7.59
C VAL A 31 -12.73 2.90 -6.95
N SER A 32 -11.87 3.91 -6.90
CA SER A 32 -12.17 5.25 -6.38
C SER A 32 -13.43 5.83 -7.03
N GLU A 33 -13.53 5.73 -8.36
CA GLU A 33 -14.69 6.21 -9.12
C GLU A 33 -15.96 5.39 -8.85
N GLU A 34 -15.87 4.06 -8.81
CA GLU A 34 -17.03 3.21 -8.55
C GLU A 34 -17.54 3.34 -7.10
N VAL A 35 -16.65 3.49 -6.12
CA VAL A 35 -17.02 3.77 -4.73
C VAL A 35 -17.80 5.07 -4.65
N ARG A 36 -17.32 6.13 -5.31
CA ARG A 36 -18.03 7.41 -5.38
C ARG A 36 -19.42 7.23 -6.00
N ARG A 37 -19.52 6.48 -7.11
CA ARG A 37 -20.80 6.21 -7.80
C ARG A 37 -21.81 5.49 -6.90
N GLN A 38 -21.38 4.42 -6.22
CA GLN A 38 -22.27 3.66 -5.34
C GLN A 38 -22.65 4.44 -4.08
N LEU A 39 -21.74 5.21 -3.49
CA LEU A 39 -22.04 6.05 -2.32
C LEU A 39 -23.07 7.15 -2.61
N VAL A 40 -23.03 7.76 -3.81
CA VAL A 40 -24.03 8.76 -4.24
C VAL A 40 -25.42 8.14 -4.36
N SER A 41 -25.52 6.86 -4.75
CA SER A 41 -26.79 6.14 -4.84
C SER A 41 -27.37 5.70 -3.49
N MET A 42 -26.61 5.82 -2.40
CA MET A 42 -27.01 5.39 -1.06
C MET A 42 -27.64 6.51 -0.24
N SER A 43 -28.30 6.15 0.87
CA SER A 43 -28.91 7.14 1.75
C SER A 43 -27.86 8.02 2.43
N PRO A 44 -28.03 9.37 2.45
CA PRO A 44 -27.04 10.28 3.02
C PRO A 44 -26.71 10.01 4.50
N ARG A 45 -27.70 9.54 5.27
CA ARG A 45 -27.55 9.19 6.69
C ARG A 45 -26.58 8.04 6.94
N LEU A 46 -26.44 7.12 5.98
CA LEU A 46 -25.52 6.01 6.10
C LEU A 46 -24.13 6.39 5.60
N THR A 47 -24.07 7.14 4.50
CA THR A 47 -22.82 7.59 3.88
C THR A 47 -21.94 8.41 4.82
N GLN A 48 -22.53 9.15 5.79
CA GLN A 48 -21.77 9.95 6.76
C GLN A 48 -20.82 9.13 7.66
N TYR A 49 -21.13 7.85 7.89
CA TYR A 49 -20.33 6.97 8.76
C TYR A 49 -19.36 6.08 7.98
N ILE A 50 -19.48 6.03 6.66
CA ILE A 50 -18.66 5.16 5.82
C ILE A 50 -17.35 5.88 5.46
N LYS A 51 -16.23 5.35 5.96
CA LYS A 51 -14.89 5.80 5.57
C LYS A 51 -14.54 5.27 4.18
N ARG A 52 -14.46 6.15 3.19
CA ARG A 52 -14.15 5.80 1.78
C ARG A 52 -12.86 4.98 1.64
N VAL A 53 -11.79 5.38 2.31
CA VAL A 53 -10.48 4.71 2.27
C VAL A 53 -10.57 3.24 2.67
N GLU A 54 -11.42 2.91 3.66
CA GLU A 54 -11.60 1.53 4.10
C GLU A 54 -12.33 0.69 3.05
N VAL A 55 -13.31 1.27 2.37
CA VAL A 55 -14.03 0.63 1.26
C VAL A 55 -13.08 0.38 0.09
N GLU A 56 -12.32 1.40 -0.31
CA GLU A 56 -11.34 1.32 -1.39
C GLU A 56 -10.29 0.23 -1.10
N THR A 57 -9.69 0.27 0.09
CA THR A 57 -8.67 -0.71 0.51
C THR A 57 -9.24 -2.13 0.53
N TYR A 58 -10.46 -2.31 1.06
CA TYR A 58 -11.11 -3.61 1.09
C TYR A 58 -11.39 -4.15 -0.32
N ALA A 59 -11.82 -3.29 -1.25
CA ALA A 59 -12.06 -3.68 -2.63
C ALA A 59 -10.75 -4.00 -3.37
N LEU A 60 -9.74 -3.13 -3.26
CA LEU A 60 -8.43 -3.30 -3.91
C LEU A 60 -7.74 -4.60 -3.51
N ASN A 61 -7.83 -5.01 -2.24
CA ASN A 61 -7.28 -6.27 -1.75
C ASN A 61 -7.92 -7.54 -2.35
N ARG A 62 -8.96 -7.39 -3.19
CA ARG A 62 -9.68 -8.49 -3.86
C ARG A 62 -9.62 -8.42 -5.37
N LEU A 63 -8.97 -7.40 -5.92
CA LEU A 63 -8.92 -7.15 -7.35
C LEU A 63 -7.51 -7.39 -7.88
N PRO A 64 -7.36 -7.89 -9.11
CA PRO A 64 -6.04 -8.02 -9.72
C PRO A 64 -5.43 -6.63 -9.92
N PRO A 65 -4.17 -6.37 -9.52
CA PRO A 65 -3.55 -5.08 -9.70
C PRO A 65 -3.19 -4.84 -11.18
N LEU A 66 -3.40 -3.61 -11.67
CA LEU A 66 -3.05 -3.20 -13.02
C LEU A 66 -2.04 -2.06 -12.95
N TYR A 67 -0.77 -2.39 -12.72
CA TYR A 67 0.29 -1.38 -12.66
C TYR A 67 0.67 -0.83 -14.03
N ALA A 68 1.04 0.44 -14.04
CA ALA A 68 1.64 1.13 -15.17
C ALA A 68 2.79 2.05 -14.70
N CYS A 69 3.86 2.10 -15.50
CA CYS A 69 5.01 3.00 -15.28
C CYS A 69 5.09 4.12 -16.34
N SER A 70 4.25 4.08 -17.38
CA SER A 70 4.18 5.08 -18.44
C SER A 70 2.74 5.53 -18.68
N ARG A 71 2.57 6.68 -19.31
CA ARG A 71 1.24 7.22 -19.68
C ARG A 71 0.50 6.29 -20.65
N GLU A 72 1.21 5.74 -21.62
CA GLU A 72 0.66 4.79 -22.60
C GLU A 72 0.22 3.50 -21.93
N GLY A 73 1.07 2.96 -21.03
CA GLY A 73 0.75 1.80 -20.21
C GLY A 73 -0.47 2.06 -19.32
N TRP A 74 -0.56 3.24 -18.71
CA TRP A 74 -1.73 3.63 -17.90
C TRP A 74 -3.01 3.63 -18.74
N LEU A 75 -2.97 4.22 -19.94
CA LEU A 75 -4.13 4.28 -20.83
C LEU A 75 -4.56 2.89 -21.32
N HIS A 76 -3.59 2.02 -21.64
CA HIS A 76 -3.86 0.63 -22.01
C HIS A 76 -4.51 -0.14 -20.86
N GLN A 77 -3.91 -0.07 -19.67
CA GLN A 77 -4.42 -0.75 -18.47
C GLN A 77 -5.78 -0.20 -18.04
N LYS A 78 -6.05 1.09 -18.25
CA LYS A 78 -7.35 1.71 -17.98
C LYS A 78 -8.44 1.18 -18.89
N ARG A 79 -8.17 1.04 -20.19
CA ARG A 79 -9.11 0.43 -21.13
C ARG A 79 -9.39 -1.02 -20.73
N ARG A 80 -8.33 -1.82 -20.56
CA ARG A 80 -8.44 -3.21 -20.10
C ARG A 80 -9.24 -3.35 -18.80
N GLY A 81 -8.97 -2.51 -17.81
CA GLY A 81 -9.70 -2.52 -16.54
C GLY A 81 -11.18 -2.17 -16.70
N THR A 82 -11.51 -1.30 -17.65
CA THR A 82 -12.89 -0.90 -17.96
C THR A 82 -13.64 -2.00 -18.73
N ASP A 83 -12.97 -2.63 -19.70
CA ASP A 83 -13.58 -3.62 -20.59
C ASP A 83 -13.72 -4.99 -19.91
N ASP A 84 -12.67 -5.45 -19.22
CA ASP A 84 -12.58 -6.83 -18.72
C ASP A 84 -12.91 -6.94 -17.22
N CYS A 85 -12.56 -5.91 -16.44
CA CYS A 85 -12.54 -6.00 -14.97
C CYS A 85 -13.65 -5.18 -14.30
N TYR A 86 -14.40 -4.36 -15.03
CA TYR A 86 -15.33 -3.41 -14.42
C TYR A 86 -16.47 -4.10 -13.65
N GLU A 87 -16.99 -5.24 -14.14
CA GLU A 87 -17.97 -6.03 -13.38
C GLU A 87 -17.41 -6.52 -12.04
N GLN A 88 -16.15 -6.97 -12.03
CA GLN A 88 -15.48 -7.40 -10.80
C GLN A 88 -15.28 -6.23 -9.84
N VAL A 89 -14.92 -5.05 -10.36
CA VAL A 89 -14.83 -3.80 -9.56
C VAL A 89 -16.16 -3.49 -8.90
N LYS A 90 -17.27 -3.51 -9.64
CA LYS A 90 -18.61 -3.25 -9.09
C LYS A 90 -18.97 -4.23 -7.99
N ILE A 91 -18.69 -5.52 -8.17
CA ILE A 91 -18.96 -6.57 -7.18
C ILE A 91 -18.10 -6.37 -5.93
N ALA A 92 -16.80 -6.14 -6.10
CA ALA A 92 -15.86 -5.93 -4.99
C ALA A 92 -16.23 -4.69 -4.16
N VAL A 93 -16.60 -3.58 -4.80
CA VAL A 93 -17.05 -2.36 -4.11
C VAL A 93 -18.34 -2.61 -3.34
N ARG A 94 -19.30 -3.34 -3.91
CA ARG A 94 -20.54 -3.69 -3.21
C ARG A 94 -20.28 -4.54 -1.96
N GLN A 95 -19.39 -5.52 -2.07
CA GLN A 95 -18.97 -6.35 -0.94
C GLN A 95 -18.22 -5.52 0.11
N ALA A 96 -17.39 -4.56 -0.33
CA ALA A 96 -16.68 -3.65 0.55
C ALA A 96 -17.63 -2.76 1.36
N LEU A 97 -18.61 -2.15 0.70
CA LEU A 97 -19.63 -1.35 1.36
C LEU A 97 -20.41 -2.19 2.38
N ALA A 98 -20.84 -3.39 2.00
CA ALA A 98 -21.52 -4.29 2.93
C ALA A 98 -20.64 -4.71 4.11
N ALA A 99 -19.34 -4.92 3.92
CA ALA A 99 -18.41 -5.26 4.98
C ALA A 99 -18.20 -4.10 5.96
N VAL A 100 -17.99 -2.89 5.44
CA VAL A 100 -17.81 -1.69 6.26
C VAL A 100 -19.10 -1.32 7.01
N GLN A 101 -20.27 -1.49 6.38
CA GLN A 101 -21.56 -1.26 7.04
C GLN A 101 -21.83 -2.18 8.23
N ARG A 102 -21.34 -3.42 8.20
CA ARG A 102 -21.51 -4.35 9.34
C ARG A 102 -20.77 -3.87 10.58
N ASP A 103 -19.72 -3.08 10.42
CA ASP A 103 -18.83 -2.67 11.50
C ASP A 103 -18.45 -1.18 11.38
N LEU A 104 -19.47 -0.32 11.48
CA LEU A 104 -19.31 1.14 11.38
C LEU A 104 -18.61 1.77 12.59
N LEU A 105 -18.63 1.10 13.74
CA LEU A 105 -18.08 1.61 15.00
C LEU A 105 -16.65 1.16 15.28
N ARG A 106 -16.02 0.44 14.35
CA ARG A 106 -14.63 0.03 14.52
C ARG A 106 -13.71 1.24 14.60
N SER A 107 -12.87 1.23 15.62
CA SER A 107 -11.72 2.14 15.72
C SER A 107 -10.55 1.52 14.95
N SER A 108 -9.96 2.29 14.04
CA SER A 108 -8.76 1.89 13.27
C SER A 108 -7.72 3.00 13.40
N THR A 109 -6.46 2.62 13.67
CA THR A 109 -5.31 3.55 13.65
C THR A 109 -4.89 3.76 12.20
N PRO A 110 -5.04 4.97 11.62
CA PRO A 110 -4.68 5.21 10.22
C PRO A 110 -3.16 5.10 10.00
N LEU A 111 -2.77 4.70 8.80
CA LEU A 111 -1.37 4.81 8.37
C LEU A 111 -1.02 6.29 8.19
N VAL A 112 0.05 6.74 8.84
CA VAL A 112 0.57 8.11 8.70
C VAL A 112 1.37 8.17 7.41
N ARG A 113 1.21 9.25 6.63
CA ARG A 113 2.05 9.50 5.46
C ARG A 113 3.42 9.96 5.97
N ASP A 114 4.51 9.38 5.47
CA ASP A 114 5.91 9.58 5.92
C ASP A 114 6.36 11.04 6.17
N GLU A 115 5.65 12.02 5.60
CA GLU A 115 5.89 13.46 5.81
C GLU A 115 5.52 13.96 7.21
N GLU A 116 4.66 13.26 7.94
CA GLU A 116 4.28 13.65 9.31
C GLU A 116 5.11 12.94 10.38
N GLU A 117 5.63 11.74 10.11
CA GLU A 117 6.56 11.06 11.04
C GLU A 117 7.85 11.86 11.24
N HIS A 118 8.34 12.54 10.19
CA HIS A 118 9.54 13.38 10.27
C HIS A 118 9.36 14.68 11.09
N LYS A 119 8.14 15.17 11.27
CA LYS A 119 7.88 16.37 12.08
C LYS A 119 7.77 16.04 13.57
N ASN A 120 7.41 14.80 13.88
CA ASN A 120 7.07 14.35 15.23
C ASN A 120 8.25 13.61 15.89
N ALA A 121 9.12 12.99 15.08
CA ALA A 121 10.28 12.23 15.55
C ALA A 121 11.38 13.09 16.21
N THR A 122 11.39 14.42 16.03
CA THR A 122 12.42 15.30 16.62
C THR A 122 12.18 15.59 18.11
N THR A 123 11.00 15.31 18.66
CA THR A 123 10.66 15.66 20.06
C THR A 123 10.65 14.46 21.01
N ALA A 124 10.71 13.22 20.49
CA ALA A 124 10.78 12.01 21.32
C ALA A 124 12.18 11.41 21.32
N THR A 125 13.15 12.10 21.93
CA THR A 125 14.43 11.50 22.32
C THR A 125 14.20 10.46 23.41
N HIS A 126 13.88 9.23 23.03
CA HIS A 126 14.23 8.07 23.84
C HIS A 126 15.73 7.80 23.63
N PRO A 127 16.55 7.78 24.69
CA PRO A 127 17.98 7.50 24.54
C PRO A 127 18.16 6.03 24.14
N VAL A 128 18.44 5.80 22.86
CA VAL A 128 18.87 4.50 22.34
C VAL A 128 20.21 4.16 23.00
N THR A 129 20.18 3.31 24.00
CA THR A 129 21.38 2.64 24.52
C THR A 129 21.82 1.61 23.48
N LYS A 130 23.01 1.82 22.91
CA LYS A 130 23.65 0.87 22.00
C LYS A 130 23.91 -0.43 22.76
N GLY A 131 23.08 -1.47 22.60
CA GLY A 131 23.40 -2.75 23.26
C GLY A 131 22.40 -3.90 23.29
N SER A 132 21.13 -3.79 22.89
CA SER A 132 20.20 -4.94 22.98
C SER A 132 20.09 -5.70 21.65
N LYS A 133 20.56 -6.95 21.65
CA LYS A 133 20.19 -7.95 20.64
C LYS A 133 18.83 -8.53 21.04
N ASP A 134 17.74 -7.83 20.73
CA ASP A 134 16.41 -8.39 20.95
C ASP A 134 16.10 -9.47 19.90
N PRO A 135 15.85 -10.73 20.30
CA PRO A 135 15.66 -11.85 19.36
C PRO A 135 14.44 -11.70 18.43
N GLU A 136 13.43 -10.92 18.83
CA GLU A 136 12.17 -10.80 18.10
C GLU A 136 12.30 -10.03 16.78
N GLN A 137 13.30 -9.15 16.66
CA GLN A 137 13.49 -8.36 15.43
C GLN A 137 13.84 -9.24 14.21
N TYR A 138 14.47 -10.40 14.42
CA TYR A 138 14.84 -11.33 13.35
C TYR A 138 13.71 -12.27 12.90
N GLN A 139 12.58 -12.28 13.60
CA GLN A 139 11.44 -13.14 13.24
C GLN A 139 10.73 -12.65 11.96
N TYR A 140 10.74 -11.34 11.71
CA TYR A 140 10.08 -10.72 10.56
C TYR A 140 10.82 -10.92 9.24
N LEU A 141 12.15 -11.01 9.26
CA LEU A 141 12.98 -11.17 8.05
C LEU A 141 13.03 -12.61 7.51
N ARG A 142 12.74 -13.62 8.35
CA ARG A 142 12.85 -15.04 7.96
C ARG A 142 11.61 -15.58 7.24
N LYS A 143 10.43 -14.96 7.40
CA LYS A 143 9.20 -15.42 6.72
C LYS A 143 9.03 -14.88 5.29
N SER A 144 9.60 -13.73 4.95
CA SER A 144 9.48 -13.16 3.59
C SER A 144 10.23 -13.96 2.52
N HIS A 145 11.25 -14.75 2.89
CA HIS A 145 12.01 -15.55 1.91
C HIS A 145 11.26 -16.80 1.39
N SER A 146 10.13 -17.16 2.02
CA SER A 146 9.30 -18.28 1.55
C SER A 146 8.33 -17.90 0.43
N TYR A 147 8.11 -16.61 0.16
CA TYR A 147 7.05 -16.15 -0.76
C TYR A 147 7.48 -15.98 -2.22
N TYR A 148 8.79 -16.02 -2.52
CA TYR A 148 9.31 -15.82 -3.88
C TYR A 148 9.80 -17.10 -4.58
N ASN A 149 9.68 -18.27 -3.94
CA ASN A 149 10.01 -19.56 -4.52
C ASN A 149 8.80 -20.51 -4.42
N ARG A 150 7.77 -20.26 -5.23
CA ARG A 150 6.79 -21.28 -5.65
C ARG A 150 6.22 -20.90 -7.02
#